data_AF-A0A530Y412-F1
#
_entry.id   AF-A0A530Y412-F1
#
_cell.length_a   1.000
_cell.length_b   1.000
_cell.length_c   1.000
_cell.angle_alpha   90.00
_cell.angle_beta   90.00
_cell.angle_gamma   90.00
#
_symmetry.space_group_name_H-M   'P 1'
#
loop_
_entity.id
_entity.type
_entity.pdbx_description
1 polymer ?
#
loop_
_entity_poly.entity_id
_entity_poly.type
_entity_poly.pdbx_seq_one_letter_code
_entity_poly.pdbx_strand_id
1 'polypeptide(L)' 'VERQALVTSFVTTNAAGYPFVDSDKLTYQAKDSTADGNQFVVSIQYDARNLPVWNLFPALPMPGTTISRQSTIRVGGI' A
#
# COMPACT_ATOMS: atom_id res chain seq x y z
N VAL A 1 17.15 3.08 4.63
CA VAL A 1 17.36 1.98 3.66
C VAL A 1 16.75 0.69 4.17
N GLU A 2 17.08 0.24 5.38
CA GLU A 2 16.58 -1.01 5.98
C GLU A 2 15.05 -1.15 6.01
N ARG A 3 14.31 -0.15 6.52
CA ARG A 3 12.82 -0.17 6.58
C ARG A 3 12.17 -0.33 5.20
N GLN A 4 12.74 0.33 4.18
CA GLN A 4 12.26 0.19 2.81
C GLN A 4 12.53 -1.22 2.28
N ALA A 5 13.67 -1.83 2.61
CA ALA A 5 13.99 -3.21 2.22
C ALA A 5 13.02 -4.21 2.85
N LEU A 6 12.66 -4.03 4.13
CA LEU A 6 11.64 -4.85 4.81
C LEU A 6 10.28 -4.78 4.10
N VAL A 7 9.80 -3.57 3.80
CA VAL A 7 8.53 -3.39 3.09
C VAL A 7 8.59 -3.99 1.68
N THR A 8 9.69 -3.77 0.96
CA THR A 8 9.91 -4.34 -0.39
C THR A 8 9.79 -5.85 -0.35
N SER A 9 10.53 -6.51 0.54
CA SER A 9 10.52 -7.97 0.70
C SER A 9 9.11 -8.50 1.04
N PHE A 10 8.42 -7.85 1.98
CA PHE A 10 7.06 -8.23 2.35
C PHE A 10 6.09 -8.14 1.16
N VAL A 11 6.10 -7.01 0.44
CA VAL A 11 5.19 -6.80 -0.70
C VAL A 11 5.50 -7.80 -1.81
N THR A 12 6.78 -7.98 -2.19
CA THR A 12 7.18 -8.94 -3.22
C THR A 12 6.78 -10.38 -2.87
N THR A 13 6.86 -10.77 -1.59
CA THR A 13 6.52 -12.13 -1.15
C THR A 13 5.00 -12.37 -1.12
N ASN A 14 4.20 -11.35 -0.77
CA ASN A 14 2.79 -11.54 -0.43
C ASN A 14 1.80 -11.00 -1.48
N ALA A 15 2.17 -10.00 -2.30
CA ALA A 15 1.23 -9.31 -3.19
C ALA A 15 0.58 -10.25 -4.21
N ALA A 16 1.35 -11.19 -4.77
CA ALA A 16 0.87 -12.16 -5.76
C ALA A 16 -0.20 -13.13 -5.19
N GLY A 17 -0.32 -13.23 -3.87
CA GLY A 17 -1.35 -14.06 -3.21
C GLY A 17 -2.75 -13.45 -3.23
N TYR A 18 -2.91 -12.18 -3.63
CA TYR A 18 -4.19 -11.48 -3.64
C TYR A 18 -4.76 -11.38 -5.07
N PRO A 19 -5.91 -12.02 -5.37
CA PRO A 19 -6.42 -12.13 -6.76
C PRO A 19 -6.71 -10.82 -7.49
N PHE A 20 -6.94 -9.73 -6.75
CA PHE A 20 -7.26 -8.41 -7.30
C PHE A 20 -6.12 -7.40 -7.15
N VAL A 21 -4.92 -7.87 -6.80
CA VAL A 21 -3.75 -7.01 -6.62
C VAL A 21 -2.72 -7.37 -7.68
N ASP A 22 -2.47 -6.42 -8.56
CA ASP A 22 -1.36 -6.46 -9.50
C ASP A 22 -0.13 -5.81 -8.84
N SER A 23 0.94 -6.59 -8.63
CA SER A 23 2.15 -6.10 -7.96
C SER A 23 2.82 -4.95 -8.70
N ASP A 24 2.69 -4.90 -10.03
CA ASP A 24 3.32 -3.87 -10.85
C ASP A 24 2.60 -2.51 -10.74
N LYS A 25 1.41 -2.50 -10.14
CA LYS A 25 0.60 -1.30 -9.87
C LYS A 25 0.67 -0.84 -8.44
N LEU A 26 1.52 -1.46 -7.62
CA LEU A 26 1.79 -1.04 -6.25
C LEU A 26 2.95 -0.07 -6.21
N THR A 27 2.74 1.05 -5.53
CA THR A 27 3.81 1.94 -5.08
C THR A 27 3.81 1.97 -3.57
N TYR A 28 4.97 1.77 -2.95
CA TYR A 28 5.08 1.70 -1.49
C TYR A 28 6.34 2.41 -0.98
N GLN A 29 6.20 3.02 0.19
CA GLN A 29 7.26 3.78 0.82
C GLN A 29 7.22 3.61 2.33
N ALA A 30 8.38 3.33 2.93
CA ALA A 30 8.62 3.43 4.35
C ALA A 30 9.36 4.73 4.66
N LYS A 31 8.82 5.52 5.59
CA LYS A 31 9.43 6.75 6.10
C LYS A 31 9.42 6.76 7.60
N ASP A 32 10.45 7.33 8.21
CA ASP A 32 10.47 7.54 9.65
C ASP A 32 9.35 8.50 10.05
N SER A 33 8.72 8.24 11.19
CA SER A 33 7.65 9.10 11.67
C SER A 33 8.24 10.41 12.19
N THR A 34 7.72 11.54 11.70
CA THR A 34 8.09 12.87 12.22
C THR A 34 7.43 13.17 13.57
N ALA A 35 6.42 12.38 13.96
CA ALA A 35 5.70 12.53 15.22
C ALA A 35 6.26 11.65 16.35
N ASP A 36 6.94 10.54 16.03
CA ASP A 36 7.52 9.62 17.01
C ASP A 36 8.76 8.92 16.44
N GLY A 37 9.93 9.16 17.04
CA GLY A 37 11.21 8.57 16.61
C GLY A 37 11.30 7.05 16.76
N ASN A 38 10.40 6.44 17.54
CA ASN A 38 10.28 5.00 17.72
C ASN A 38 9.26 4.39 16.76
N GLN A 39 8.86 5.09 15.70
CA GLN A 39 7.91 4.60 14.71
C GLN A 39 8.36 4.92 13.30
N PHE A 40 7.92 4.10 12.36
CA PHE A 40 7.96 4.43 10.95
C PHE A 40 6.60 4.18 10.32
N VAL A 41 6.33 4.90 9.25
CA VAL A 41 5.08 4.91 8.54
C VAL A 41 5.29 4.27 7.19
N VAL A 42 4.46 3.28 6.88
CA VAL A 42 4.40 2.62 5.58
C VAL A 42 3.17 3.13 4.85
N SER A 43 3.39 3.74 3.69
CA SER A 43 2.33 4.16 2.78
C SER A 43 2.33 3.27 1.55
N ILE A 44 1.16 2.79 1.15
CA ILE A 44 0.95 1.99 -0.06
C ILE A 44 -0.12 2.68 -0.91
N GLN A 45 0.15 2.78 -2.20
CA GLN A 45 -0.77 3.23 -3.23
C GLN A 45 -0.94 2.14 -4.28
N TYR A 46 -2.16 1.95 -4.75
CA TYR A 46 -2.49 0.99 -5.81
C TYR A 46 -3.26 1.68 -6.94
N ASP A 47 -2.81 1.52 -8.17
CA ASP A 47 -3.59 1.89 -9.35
C ASP A 47 -4.66 0.82 -9.63
N ALA A 48 -5.87 1.10 -9.18
CA ALA A 48 -6.99 0.19 -9.27
C ALA A 48 -7.74 0.31 -10.60
N ARG A 49 -7.35 1.15 -11.57
CA ARG A 49 -8.11 1.44 -12.81
C ARG A 49 -8.60 0.21 -13.57
N ASN A 50 -7.89 -0.90 -13.49
CA ASN A 50 -8.23 -2.15 -14.18
C ASN A 50 -9.14 -3.10 -13.37
N LEU A 51 -9.56 -2.73 -12.17
CA LEU A 51 -10.46 -3.56 -11.37
C LEU A 51 -11.89 -3.59 -11.96
N PRO A 52 -12.58 -4.74 -11.91
CA PRO A 52 -13.95 -4.85 -12.41
C PRO A 52 -14.96 -3.92 -11.71
N VAL A 53 -14.69 -3.50 -10.47
CA VAL A 53 -15.57 -2.66 -9.66
C VAL A 53 -15.96 -1.36 -10.37
N TRP A 54 -15.10 -0.84 -11.24
CA TRP A 54 -15.35 0.40 -11.99
C TRP A 54 -16.45 0.28 -13.04
N ASN A 55 -16.76 -0.93 -13.48
CA ASN A 55 -17.81 -1.20 -14.47
C ASN A 55 -19.16 -1.58 -13.83
N LEU A 56 -19.25 -1.66 -12.49
CA LEU A 56 -20.46 -2.10 -11.79
C LEU A 56 -21.49 -0.98 -11.60
N PHE A 57 -21.08 0.29 -11.63
CA PHE A 57 -21.94 1.43 -11.33
C PHE A 57 -21.81 2.56 -12.37
N PRO A 58 -22.21 2.34 -13.64
CA PRO A 58 -22.00 3.30 -14.73
C PRO A 58 -22.77 4.63 -14.56
N ALA A 59 -23.79 4.66 -13.70
CA ALA A 59 -24.65 5.83 -13.49
C ALA A 59 -24.29 6.66 -12.25
N LEU A 60 -23.22 6.32 -11.53
CA LEU A 60 -22.81 7.02 -10.30
C LEU A 60 -21.43 7.68 -10.48
N PRO A 61 -21.19 8.85 -9.86
CA PRO A 61 -19.85 9.44 -9.82
C PRO A 61 -18.92 8.49 -9.05
N MET A 62 -17.92 7.97 -9.76
CA MET A 62 -16.98 7.02 -9.18
C MET A 62 -15.90 7.74 -8.36
N PRO A 63 -15.43 7.16 -7.24
CA PRO A 63 -14.27 7.67 -6.54
C PRO A 63 -13.01 7.60 -7.40
N GLY A 64 -11.95 8.28 -6.98
CA GLY A 64 -10.65 8.15 -7.63
C GLY A 64 -10.18 6.69 -7.67
N THR A 65 -9.47 6.33 -8.74
CA THR A 65 -9.01 4.97 -9.00
C THR A 65 -7.70 4.63 -8.29
N THR A 66 -7.15 5.55 -7.49
CA THR A 66 -5.99 5.30 -6.64
C THR A 66 -6.47 4.94 -5.24
N ILE A 67 -6.11 3.74 -4.77
CA ILE A 67 -6.37 3.32 -3.39
C ILE A 67 -5.11 3.60 -2.57
N SER A 68 -5.25 4.40 -1.51
CA SER A 68 -4.17 4.74 -0.60
C SER A 68 -4.41 4.16 0.80
N ARG A 69 -3.37 3.54 1.36
CA ARG A 69 -3.36 2.99 2.72
C ARG A 69 -2.09 3.39 3.44
N GLN A 70 -2.21 3.58 4.75
CA GLN A 70 -1.09 3.92 5.61
C GLN A 70 -1.16 3.07 6.87
N SER A 71 0.00 2.64 7.35
CA SER A 71 0.15 1.88 8.59
C SER A 71 1.36 2.38 9.34
N THR A 72 1.25 2.41 10.66
CA THR A 72 2.34 2.84 11.52
C THR A 72 2.91 1.63 12.24
N ILE A 73 4.24 1.49 12.20
CA ILE A 73 4.97 0.35 12.74
C ILE A 73 5.93 0.87 13.81
N ARG A 74 5.89 0.25 14.99
CA ARG A 74 6.80 0.57 16.09
C ARG A 74 8.17 -0.06 15.87
N VAL A 75 9.21 0.71 16.13
CA VAL A 75 10.62 0.31 16.15
C VAL A 75 10.95 -0.06 17.60
N GLY A 76 10.88 -1.37 17.90
CA GLY A 76 11.15 -1.91 19.22
C GLY A 76 9.92 -2.52 19.91
N GLY A 77 10.15 -3.67 20.55
CA GLY A 77 9.17 -4.51 21.24
C GLY A 77 9.62 -5.97 21.14
N ILE A 78 9.93 -6.59 22.28
CA ILE A 78 10.03 -8.05 22.42
C ILE A 78 8.62 -8.60 22.56
#